data_AF-A0A2V8YI39-F1
#
_entry.id   AF-A0A2V8YI39-F1
#
_cell.length_a   1.000
_cell.length_b   1.000
_cell.length_c   1.000
_cell.angle_alpha   90.00
_cell.angle_beta   90.00
_cell.angle_gamma   90.00
#
_symmetry.space_group_name_H-M   'P 1'
#
loop_
_entity.id
_entity.type
_entity.pdbx_description
1 polymer ?
#
loop_
_entity_poly.entity_id
_entity_poly.type
_entity_poly.pdbx_seq_one_letter_code
_entity_poly.pdbx_strand_id
1 'polypeptide(L)'
;MSAHPSSSGVAARLAPAQPKTRGFLHIDRHGVGPQAIYVATYHRLNHNGARPKPIEAVGAQALIELLERIGVDFHLREVRGALEDILRLGSANIPDLWLTDEEILEKGLVES
;
A
#
# COMPACT_ATOMS: atom_id res chain seq x y z
N MET A 1 -27.83 13.76 50.75
CA MET A 1 -27.56 14.28 49.40
C MET A 1 -26.10 14.02 49.08
N SER A 2 -25.85 13.55 47.87
CA SER A 2 -24.74 12.68 47.45
C SER A 2 -23.40 13.40 47.31
N ALA A 3 -22.31 12.72 47.71
CA ALA A 3 -20.94 13.13 47.40
C ALA A 3 -20.57 12.71 45.97
N HIS A 4 -20.03 13.64 45.19
CA HIS A 4 -19.56 13.41 43.83
C HIS A 4 -18.33 12.48 43.81
N PRO A 5 -18.24 11.51 42.89
CA PRO A 5 -16.99 10.82 42.65
C PRO A 5 -16.08 11.65 41.76
N SER A 6 -14.87 11.93 42.24
CA SER A 6 -13.77 12.49 41.46
C SER A 6 -13.31 11.46 40.43
N SER A 7 -13.74 11.62 39.18
CA SER A 7 -13.19 10.86 38.06
C SER A 7 -11.84 11.46 37.67
N SER A 8 -10.76 10.79 38.06
CA SER A 8 -9.42 11.00 37.52
C SER A 8 -9.35 10.38 36.13
N GLY A 9 -9.72 11.17 35.12
CA GLY A 9 -9.57 10.80 33.71
C GLY A 9 -8.12 11.01 33.28
N VAL A 10 -7.28 9.98 33.43
CA VAL A 10 -6.01 9.90 32.70
C VAL A 10 -6.35 9.67 31.23
N ALA A 11 -6.49 10.75 30.47
CA ALA A 11 -6.50 10.70 29.03
C ALA A 11 -5.15 10.13 28.59
N ALA A 12 -5.12 8.84 28.24
CA ALA A 12 -4.03 8.26 27.49
C ALA A 12 -3.86 9.13 26.23
N ARG A 13 -2.79 9.92 26.19
CA ARG A 13 -2.39 10.65 24.99
C ARG A 13 -2.14 9.59 23.93
N LEU A 14 -3.13 9.36 23.06
CA LEU A 14 -2.89 8.72 21.77
C LEU A 14 -1.77 9.53 21.11
N ALA A 15 -0.63 8.88 20.86
CA ALA A 15 0.39 9.45 20.01
C ALA A 15 -0.27 9.92 18.71
N PRO A 16 0.16 11.05 18.12
CA PRO A 16 -0.36 11.45 16.82
C PRO A 16 -0.11 10.28 15.85
N ALA A 17 -1.18 9.78 15.24
CA ALA A 17 -1.08 8.80 14.18
C ALA A 17 -0.05 9.32 13.17
N GLN A 18 0.97 8.52 12.86
CA GLN A 18 1.97 8.96 11.90
C GLN A 18 1.30 9.48 10.63
N PRO A 19 1.82 10.57 10.04
CA PRO A 19 1.23 11.13 8.84
C PRO A 19 1.24 10.06 7.74
N LYS A 20 0.04 9.61 7.34
CA LYS A 20 -0.11 8.72 6.19
C LYS A 20 0.27 9.48 4.93
N THR A 21 1.17 8.90 4.14
CA THR A 21 1.55 9.42 2.84
C THR A 21 0.62 8.86 1.78
N ARG A 22 0.09 9.74 0.93
CA ARG A 22 -0.67 9.33 -0.24
C ARG A 22 0.29 8.85 -1.34
N GLY A 23 -0.01 7.70 -1.91
CA GLY A 23 0.73 7.14 -3.03
C GLY A 23 -0.12 6.25 -3.92
N PHE A 24 0.52 5.65 -4.90
CA PHE A 24 -0.06 4.64 -5.78
C PHE A 24 0.99 3.56 -6.09
N LEU A 25 0.52 2.37 -6.45
CA LEU A 25 1.39 1.30 -6.90
C LEU A 25 1.34 1.26 -8.43
N HIS A 26 2.47 1.45 -9.09
CA HIS A 26 2.60 1.15 -10.52
C HIS A 26 2.96 -0.32 -10.67
N ILE A 27 2.27 -1.03 -11.57
CA ILE A 27 2.56 -2.44 -11.83
C ILE A 27 2.74 -2.65 -13.32
N ASP A 28 3.89 -3.20 -13.68
CA ASP A 28 4.21 -3.68 -15.03
C ASP A 28 4.17 -5.21 -15.05
N ARG A 29 3.66 -5.76 -16.16
CA ARG A 29 3.64 -7.19 -16.44
C ARG A 29 4.57 -7.50 -17.61
N HIS A 30 5.50 -8.41 -17.38
CA HIS A 30 6.41 -8.93 -18.39
C HIS A 30 6.04 -10.38 -18.74
N GLY A 31 5.85 -10.62 -20.04
CA GLY A 31 5.47 -11.93 -20.57
C GLY A 31 3.98 -12.25 -20.42
N VAL A 32 3.61 -13.47 -20.82
CA VAL A 32 2.22 -13.94 -20.81
C VAL A 32 2.10 -15.30 -20.13
N GLY A 33 0.88 -15.65 -19.72
CA GLY A 33 0.57 -16.93 -19.09
C GLY A 33 0.95 -17.02 -17.60
N PRO A 34 1.00 -18.23 -17.03
CA PRO A 34 1.15 -18.46 -15.59
C PRO A 34 2.48 -17.98 -14.99
N GLN A 35 3.50 -17.81 -15.83
CA GLN A 35 4.84 -17.36 -15.41
C GLN A 35 5.10 -15.89 -15.76
N ALA A 36 4.07 -15.10 -16.05
CA ALA A 36 4.23 -13.67 -16.22
C ALA A 36 4.85 -13.05 -14.95
N ILE A 37 5.82 -12.17 -15.13
CA ILE A 37 6.51 -11.48 -14.05
C ILE A 37 5.84 -10.13 -13.85
N TYR A 38 5.47 -9.81 -12.62
CA TYR A 38 4.92 -8.52 -12.27
C TYR A 38 5.95 -7.72 -11.47
N VAL A 39 6.17 -6.47 -11.84
CA VAL A 39 7.06 -5.56 -11.12
C VAL A 39 6.20 -4.46 -10.53
N ALA A 40 6.14 -4.40 -9.21
CA ALA A 40 5.37 -3.41 -8.47
C ALA A 40 6.31 -2.33 -7.91
N THR A 41 6.00 -1.07 -8.19
CA THR A 41 6.77 0.09 -7.74
C THR A 41 5.86 1.07 -7.03
N TYR A 42 6.12 1.36 -5.75
CA TYR A 42 5.31 2.30 -4.99
C TYR A 42 5.78 3.73 -5.20
N HIS A 43 4.88 4.60 -5.68
CA HIS A 43 5.15 6.02 -5.89
C HIS A 43 4.47 6.86 -4.83
N ARG A 44 5.29 7.63 -4.11
CA ARG A 44 4.83 8.63 -3.15
C ARG A 44 4.44 9.91 -3.90
N LEU A 45 3.26 10.46 -3.61
CA LEU A 45 2.86 11.77 -4.14
C LEU A 45 3.58 12.92 -3.41
N ASN A 46 3.95 12.70 -2.16
CA ASN A 46 4.80 13.63 -1.42
C ASN A 46 6.26 13.28 -1.71
N HIS A 47 6.99 14.18 -2.38
CA HIS A 47 8.40 14.00 -2.67
C HIS A 47 9.26 14.27 -1.43
N ASN A 48 9.77 13.21 -0.82
CA ASN A 48 10.74 13.25 0.27
C ASN A 48 12.09 12.57 -0.08
N GLY A 49 12.36 12.40 -1.39
CA GLY A 49 13.68 12.01 -1.90
C GLY A 49 14.03 10.53 -1.77
N ALA A 50 13.24 9.73 -1.03
CA ALA A 50 13.41 8.28 -0.96
C ALA A 50 13.13 7.65 -2.33
N ARG A 51 14.08 6.82 -2.81
CA ARG A 51 13.92 6.12 -4.09
C ARG A 51 13.00 4.92 -3.90
N PRO A 52 12.00 4.74 -4.78
CA PRO A 52 11.14 3.56 -4.71
C PRO A 52 11.94 2.31 -5.05
N LYS A 53 11.65 1.22 -4.35
CA LYS A 53 12.25 -0.10 -4.58
C LYS A 53 11.28 -0.98 -5.36
N PRO A 54 11.63 -1.42 -6.59
CA PRO A 54 10.79 -2.35 -7.33
C PRO A 54 10.73 -3.72 -6.63
N ILE A 55 9.52 -4.31 -6.59
CA ILE A 55 9.30 -5.65 -6.04
C ILE A 55 8.79 -6.57 -7.14
N GLU A 56 9.47 -7.70 -7.31
CA GLU A 56 9.08 -8.72 -8.29
C GLU A 56 8.09 -9.72 -7.68
N ALA A 57 7.09 -10.11 -8.48
CA ALA A 57 6.17 -11.20 -8.19
C ALA A 57 6.00 -12.08 -9.45
N VAL A 58 6.36 -13.36 -9.34
CA VAL A 58 6.26 -14.31 -10.46
C VAL A 58 4.91 -15.02 -10.42
N GLY A 59 4.09 -14.80 -11.44
CA GLY A 59 2.75 -15.36 -11.57
C GLY A 59 1.69 -14.56 -10.80
N ALA A 60 0.43 -14.79 -11.17
CA ALA A 60 -0.71 -14.03 -10.62
C ALA A 60 -0.89 -14.23 -9.10
N GLN A 61 -0.59 -15.44 -8.59
CA GLN A 61 -0.72 -15.74 -7.16
C GLN A 61 0.26 -14.91 -6.32
N ALA A 62 1.54 -14.87 -6.71
CA ALA A 62 2.54 -14.06 -6.01
C ALA A 62 2.22 -12.56 -6.06
N LEU A 63 1.61 -12.10 -7.16
CA LEU A 63 1.14 -10.71 -7.26
C LEU A 63 0.03 -10.45 -6.24
N ILE A 64 -0.97 -11.32 -6.13
CA ILE A 64 -2.07 -11.15 -5.18
C ILE A 64 -1.53 -11.11 -3.74
N GLU A 65 -0.65 -12.05 -3.38
CA GLU A 65 -0.02 -12.09 -2.05
C GLU A 65 0.79 -10.81 -1.75
N LEU A 66 1.50 -10.28 -2.76
CA LEU A 66 2.21 -9.01 -2.65
C LEU A 66 1.25 -7.85 -2.36
N LEU A 67 0.15 -7.76 -3.10
CA LEU A 67 -0.85 -6.70 -2.96
C LEU A 67 -1.57 -6.77 -1.60
N GLU A 68 -1.89 -7.98 -1.13
CA GLU A 68 -2.45 -8.23 0.21
C GLU A 68 -1.47 -7.78 1.30
N ARG A 69 -0.19 -8.14 1.20
CA ARG A 69 0.86 -7.70 2.13
C ARG A 69 1.01 -6.19 2.17
N ILE A 70 0.86 -5.52 1.02
CA ILE A 70 0.91 -4.06 0.93
C ILE A 70 -0.33 -3.44 1.58
N GLY A 71 -1.48 -4.12 1.55
CA GLY A 71 -2.74 -3.65 2.11
C GLY A 71 -3.67 -3.04 1.06
N VAL A 72 -3.58 -3.50 -0.19
CA VAL A 72 -4.47 -3.09 -1.28
C VAL A 72 -5.88 -3.61 -1.02
N ASP A 73 -6.89 -2.74 -1.14
CA ASP A 73 -8.29 -3.11 -0.97
C ASP A 73 -8.91 -3.57 -2.30
N PHE A 74 -9.08 -4.87 -2.46
CA PHE A 74 -9.67 -5.49 -3.65
C PHE A 74 -11.19 -5.26 -3.79
N HIS A 75 -11.87 -4.71 -2.78
CA HIS A 75 -13.28 -4.36 -2.89
C HIS A 75 -13.50 -3.07 -3.70
N LEU A 76 -12.48 -2.23 -3.82
CA LEU A 76 -12.54 -1.00 -4.62
C LEU A 76 -12.65 -1.31 -6.10
N ARG A 77 -13.57 -0.61 -6.78
CA ARG A 77 -13.84 -0.84 -8.21
C ARG A 77 -12.63 -0.46 -9.05
N GLU A 78 -11.93 0.58 -8.65
CA GLU A 78 -10.73 1.12 -9.27
C GLU A 78 -9.58 0.11 -9.23
N VAL A 79 -9.42 -0.59 -8.11
CA VAL A 79 -8.40 -1.66 -7.96
C VAL A 79 -8.72 -2.82 -8.89
N ARG A 80 -9.98 -3.27 -8.96
CA ARG A 80 -10.38 -4.32 -9.91
C ARG A 80 -10.16 -3.90 -11.36
N GLY A 81 -10.52 -2.67 -11.71
CA GLY A 81 -10.27 -2.11 -13.05
C GLY A 81 -8.78 -2.06 -13.39
N ALA A 82 -7.93 -1.65 -12.45
CA ALA A 82 -6.47 -1.65 -12.63
C ALA A 82 -5.91 -3.06 -12.85
N LEU A 83 -6.42 -4.07 -12.12
CA LEU A 83 -6.02 -5.47 -12.32
C LEU A 83 -6.41 -5.98 -13.71
N GLU A 84 -7.60 -5.65 -14.19
CA GLU A 84 -8.03 -5.95 -15.56
C GLU A 84 -7.14 -5.24 -16.60
N ASP A 85 -6.79 -3.98 -16.35
CA ASP A 85 -5.89 -3.22 -17.23
C ASP A 85 -4.48 -3.78 -17.25
N ILE A 86 -3.93 -4.30 -16.15
CA ILE A 86 -2.63 -4.99 -16.15
C ILE A 86 -2.69 -6.24 -17.05
N LEU A 87 -3.78 -7.01 -16.99
CA LEU A 87 -3.93 -8.20 -17.83
C LEU A 87 -4.09 -7.85 -19.31
N ARG A 88 -4.78 -6.74 -19.62
CA ARG A 88 -5.12 -6.31 -20.98
C ARG A 88 -4.04 -5.47 -21.65
N LEU A 89 -3.45 -4.52 -20.93
CA LEU A 89 -2.51 -3.51 -21.42
C LEU A 89 -1.06 -3.80 -21.00
N GLY A 90 -0.85 -4.67 -20.02
CA GLY A 90 0.47 -4.99 -19.50
C GLY A 90 0.94 -4.06 -18.38
N SER A 91 0.22 -2.98 -18.06
CA SER A 91 0.51 -2.17 -16.87
C SER A 91 -0.69 -1.35 -16.42
N ALA A 92 -0.71 -0.98 -15.13
CA ALA A 92 -1.68 -0.03 -14.58
C ALA A 92 -1.18 0.61 -13.27
N ASN A 93 -1.89 1.65 -12.83
CA ASN A 93 -1.72 2.24 -11.50
C ASN A 93 -2.84 1.76 -10.58
N ILE A 94 -2.49 1.23 -9.41
CA ILE A 94 -3.42 0.95 -8.33
C ILE A 94 -3.44 2.17 -7.39
N PRO A 95 -4.57 2.90 -7.32
CA PRO A 95 -4.66 4.15 -6.56
C PRO A 95 -4.82 3.94 -5.04
N ASP A 96 -4.75 5.07 -4.32
CA ASP A 96 -5.23 5.26 -2.94
C ASP A 96 -4.61 4.37 -1.86
N LEU A 97 -3.30 4.16 -1.95
CA LEU A 97 -2.52 3.59 -0.85
C LEU A 97 -2.10 4.70 0.11
N TRP A 98 -2.58 4.61 1.35
CA TRP A 98 -2.27 5.53 2.44
C TRP A 98 -1.38 4.83 3.45
N LEU A 99 -0.07 4.92 3.25
CA LEU A 99 0.93 4.24 4.07
C LEU A 99 1.75 5.24 4.89
N THR A 100 2.03 4.94 6.16
CA THR A 100 2.99 5.68 6.97
C THR A 100 4.42 5.42 6.50
N ASP A 101 5.38 6.24 6.94
CA ASP A 101 6.80 6.00 6.62
C ASP A 101 7.30 4.66 7.18
N GLU A 102 6.81 4.27 8.36
CA GLU A 102 7.07 2.95 8.96
C GLU A 102 6.53 1.81 8.09
N GLU A 103 5.25 1.90 7.67
CA GLU A 103 4.65 0.87 6.82
C GLU A 103 5.39 0.76 5.48
N ILE A 104 5.82 1.88 4.89
CA ILE A 104 6.61 1.91 3.65
C ILE A 104 7.94 1.17 3.83
N LEU A 105 8.62 1.37 4.95
CA LEU A 105 9.89 0.71 5.28
C LEU A 105 9.69 -0.77 5.58
N GLU A 106 8.72 -1.12 6.43
CA GLU A 106 8.39 -2.50 6.81
C GLU A 106 7.99 -3.35 5.59
N LYS A 107 7.27 -2.75 4.64
CA LYS A 107 6.84 -3.41 3.40
C LYS A 107 7.95 -3.43 2.33
N GLY A 108 9.10 -2.81 2.60
CA GLY A 108 10.26 -2.78 1.71
C GLY A 108 10.03 -2.01 0.41
N LEU A 109 9.21 -0.96 0.43
CA LEU A 109 8.77 -0.22 -0.76
C LEU A 109 9.75 0.88 -1.22
N VAL A 110 10.78 1.16 -0.42
CA VAL A 110 11.83 2.16 -0.70
C VAL A 110 13.21 1.56 -0.46
N GLU A 111 14.21 2.12 -1.13
CA GLU A 111 15.62 1.78 -0.88
C GLU A 111 16.05 2.25 0.51
N SER A 112 16.87 1.43 1.19
CA SER A 112 17.42 1.72 2.52
C SER A 112 18.68 2.57 2.47
#